data_AF-A0A9N9JNG5-F1
#
_entry.id   AF-A0A9N9JNG5-F1
#
_cell.length_a   1.000
_cell.length_b   1.000
_cell.length_c   1.000
_cell.angle_alpha   90.00
_cell.angle_beta   90.00
_cell.angle_gamma   90.00
#
_symmetry.space_group_name_H-M   'P 1'
#
loop_
_entity.id
_entity.type
_entity.pdbx_description
1 polymer ?
#
loop_
_entity_poly.entity_id
_entity_poly.type
_entity_poly.pdbx_seq_one_letter_code
_entity_poly.pdbx_strand_id
1 'polypeptide(L)'
;IFSTDPLPLSFPIVHHIFKTECQEDEDIFFKLIKDPREVLINSERLRLINKILEDDVDSPIAALCTDVLQTQFFDDFGVGKLSQYFMRATEILLTTEVKCLQMISAISLLKSFGKVFWKCAGSLKNSLNNPIEFIFEDDEYTVEIKLDDINRRMDVPHPLIHSFLLYLLKILRSSQEFSM
;
A
#
# COMPACT_ATOMS: atom_id res chain seq x y z
N ILE A 1 -8.25 1.11 -39.45
CA ILE A 1 -8.63 -0.07 -38.62
C ILE A 1 -7.82 -0.10 -37.32
N PHE A 2 -6.54 0.28 -37.32
CA PHE A 2 -5.74 0.55 -36.12
C PHE A 2 -5.51 2.05 -35.88
N SER A 3 -6.54 2.87 -36.06
CA SER A 3 -6.53 4.24 -35.57
C SER A 3 -7.69 4.34 -34.61
N THR A 4 -7.42 3.88 -33.41
CA THR A 4 -8.12 4.32 -32.22
C THR A 4 -7.01 4.85 -31.34
N ASP A 5 -7.21 6.04 -30.79
CA ASP A 5 -6.35 6.54 -29.72
C ASP A 5 -6.08 5.39 -28.73
N PRO A 6 -4.86 5.31 -28.17
CA PRO A 6 -4.51 4.22 -27.27
C PRO A 6 -5.63 4.05 -26.24
N LEU A 7 -6.11 2.81 -26.07
CA LEU A 7 -7.15 2.51 -25.11
C LEU A 7 -6.74 3.10 -23.75
N PRO A 8 -7.60 3.90 -23.10
CA PRO A 8 -7.25 4.49 -21.82
C PRO A 8 -6.92 3.38 -20.83
N LEU A 9 -5.94 3.62 -19.95
CA LEU A 9 -5.65 2.69 -18.87
C LEU A 9 -6.91 2.49 -18.05
N SER A 10 -7.37 1.25 -17.99
CA SER A 10 -8.55 0.81 -17.25
C SER A 10 -8.15 -0.27 -16.25
N PHE A 11 -9.00 -0.53 -15.26
CA PHE A 11 -8.72 -1.53 -14.22
C PHE A 11 -8.26 -2.88 -14.79
N PRO A 12 -8.94 -3.48 -15.78
CA PRO A 12 -8.51 -4.77 -16.33
C PRO A 12 -7.14 -4.70 -17.02
N ILE A 13 -6.82 -3.58 -17.67
CA ILE A 13 -5.53 -3.40 -18.36
C ILE A 13 -4.40 -3.29 -17.33
N VAL A 14 -4.55 -2.40 -16.34
CA VAL A 14 -3.54 -2.21 -15.28
C VAL A 14 -3.36 -3.49 -14.47
N HIS A 15 -4.45 -4.16 -14.09
CA HIS A 15 -4.40 -5.44 -13.41
C HIS A 15 -3.68 -6.49 -14.25
N HIS A 16 -3.97 -6.60 -15.54
CA HIS A 16 -3.29 -7.57 -16.40
C HIS A 16 -1.78 -7.31 -16.49
N ILE A 17 -1.38 -6.05 -16.67
CA ILE A 17 0.05 -5.66 -16.68
C ILE A 17 0.72 -6.07 -15.37
N PHE A 18 0.16 -5.66 -14.23
CA PHE A 18 0.73 -5.97 -12.92
C PHE A 18 0.75 -7.48 -12.62
N LYS A 19 -0.28 -8.20 -13.07
CA LYS A 19 -0.33 -9.66 -12.92
C LYS A 19 0.76 -10.34 -13.73
N THR A 20 1.04 -9.87 -14.94
CA THR A 20 2.15 -10.39 -15.75
C THR A 20 3.49 -10.14 -15.07
N GLU A 21 3.70 -8.97 -14.46
CA GLU A 21 4.92 -8.69 -13.68
C GLU A 21 5.07 -9.65 -12.49
N CYS A 22 3.99 -9.89 -11.74
CA CYS A 22 4.02 -10.85 -10.62
C CYS A 22 4.22 -12.30 -11.06
N GLN A 23 3.83 -12.68 -12.27
CA GLN A 23 4.11 -14.02 -12.80
C GLN A 23 5.59 -14.21 -13.13
N GLU A 24 6.29 -13.14 -13.51
CA GLU A 24 7.73 -13.15 -13.78
C GLU A 24 8.54 -13.00 -12.48
N ASP A 25 8.04 -12.23 -11.52
CA ASP A 25 8.64 -12.00 -10.21
C ASP A 25 7.57 -11.73 -9.14
N GLU A 26 7.29 -12.74 -8.30
CA GLU A 26 6.20 -12.71 -7.31
C GLU A 26 6.30 -11.51 -6.34
N ASP A 27 7.52 -11.13 -5.97
CA ASP A 27 7.79 -10.06 -5.00
C ASP A 27 8.05 -8.69 -5.66
N ILE A 28 7.77 -8.52 -6.97
CA ILE A 28 8.18 -7.35 -7.75
C ILE A 28 7.75 -6.00 -7.13
N PHE A 29 6.56 -5.92 -6.53
CA PHE A 29 6.07 -4.68 -5.92
C PHE A 29 6.72 -4.39 -4.57
N PHE A 30 7.10 -5.42 -3.81
CA PHE A 30 7.93 -5.26 -2.61
C PHE A 30 9.36 -4.85 -2.97
N LYS A 31 9.91 -5.42 -4.05
CA LYS A 31 11.20 -5.01 -4.61
C LYS A 31 11.16 -3.56 -5.10
N LEU A 32 10.07 -3.14 -5.74
CA LEU A 32 9.88 -1.77 -6.21
C LEU A 32 9.90 -0.76 -5.04
N ILE A 33 9.31 -1.12 -3.89
CA ILE A 33 9.38 -0.31 -2.67
C ILE A 33 10.83 -0.19 -2.15
N LYS A 34 11.61 -1.27 -2.23
CA LYS A 34 13.00 -1.31 -1.74
C LYS A 34 13.96 -0.59 -2.70
N ASP A 35 14.05 -1.05 -3.94
CA ASP A 35 14.90 -0.51 -5.01
C ASP A 35 14.09 -0.30 -6.30
N PRO A 36 13.49 0.88 -6.49
CA PRO A 36 12.73 1.16 -7.70
C PRO A 36 13.61 1.26 -8.94
N ARG A 37 14.92 1.54 -8.80
CA ARG A 37 15.80 1.72 -9.96
C ARG A 37 16.04 0.40 -10.66
N GLU A 38 16.39 -0.62 -9.90
CA GLU A 38 16.61 -1.97 -10.43
C GLU A 38 15.34 -2.50 -11.12
N VAL A 39 14.18 -2.40 -10.45
CA VAL A 39 12.91 -2.88 -10.99
C VAL A 39 12.52 -2.15 -12.29
N LEU A 40 12.63 -0.82 -12.33
CA LEU A 40 12.24 -0.04 -13.50
C LEU A 40 13.25 -0.13 -14.66
N ILE A 41 14.48 -0.56 -14.41
CA ILE A 41 15.45 -0.89 -15.48
C ILE A 41 15.07 -2.22 -16.13
N ASN A 42 14.67 -3.20 -15.32
CA ASN A 42 14.42 -4.57 -15.77
C ASN A 42 13.01 -4.80 -16.33
N SER A 43 12.04 -3.95 -15.98
CA SER A 43 10.66 -4.05 -16.46
C SER A 43 10.26 -2.86 -17.34
N GLU A 44 10.14 -3.12 -18.64
CA GLU A 44 9.68 -2.10 -19.59
C GLU A 44 8.23 -1.67 -19.31
N ARG A 45 7.36 -2.60 -18.89
CA ARG A 45 5.95 -2.31 -18.60
C ARG A 45 5.80 -1.45 -17.35
N LEU A 46 6.50 -1.77 -16.26
CA LEU A 46 6.48 -0.93 -15.05
C LEU A 46 7.15 0.42 -15.30
N ARG A 47 8.21 0.49 -16.10
CA ARG A 47 8.83 1.75 -16.52
C ARG A 47 7.85 2.63 -17.31
N LEU A 48 7.08 2.05 -18.22
CA LEU A 48 6.06 2.78 -18.98
C LEU A 48 4.96 3.31 -18.07
N ILE A 49 4.43 2.47 -17.16
CA ILE A 49 3.44 2.90 -16.16
C ILE A 49 3.99 4.03 -15.29
N ASN A 50 5.23 3.90 -14.79
CA ASN A 50 5.86 4.96 -14.00
C ASN A 50 5.97 6.27 -14.78
N LYS A 51 6.33 6.21 -16.07
CA LYS A 51 6.40 7.41 -16.92
C LYS A 51 5.02 8.06 -17.11
N ILE A 52 3.97 7.27 -17.34
CA ILE A 52 2.60 7.78 -17.45
C ILE A 52 2.16 8.50 -16.17
N LEU A 53 2.57 7.98 -15.01
CA LEU A 53 2.29 8.60 -13.71
C LEU A 53 3.12 9.87 -13.45
N GLU A 54 4.34 9.95 -13.98
CA GLU A 54 5.20 11.16 -13.88
C GLU A 54 4.59 12.36 -14.63
N ASP A 55 3.79 12.12 -15.68
CA ASP A 55 3.12 13.18 -16.44
C ASP A 55 1.96 13.84 -15.65
N ASP A 56 1.28 13.09 -14.75
CA ASP A 56 0.25 13.61 -13.82
C ASP A 56 0.05 12.67 -12.61
N VAL A 57 0.66 13.04 -11.49
CA VAL A 57 0.69 12.23 -10.25
C VAL A 57 -0.66 12.24 -9.53
N ASP A 58 -1.47 13.30 -9.69
CA ASP A 58 -2.80 13.41 -9.09
C ASP A 58 -3.91 12.89 -10.02
N SER A 59 -3.50 12.17 -11.08
CA SER A 59 -4.42 11.68 -12.09
C SER A 59 -5.34 10.57 -11.58
N PRO A 60 -6.51 10.38 -12.23
CA PRO A 60 -7.34 9.18 -12.04
C PRO A 60 -6.58 7.86 -12.26
N ILE A 61 -5.48 7.88 -13.04
CA ILE A 61 -4.62 6.72 -13.30
C ILE A 61 -3.83 6.36 -12.03
N ALA A 62 -3.35 7.34 -11.27
CA ALA A 62 -2.66 7.08 -10.02
C ALA A 62 -3.59 6.39 -9.01
N ALA A 63 -4.81 6.90 -8.85
CA ALA A 63 -5.84 6.28 -8.02
C ALA A 63 -6.17 4.85 -8.48
N LEU A 64 -6.32 4.65 -9.79
CA LEU A 64 -6.55 3.33 -10.39
C LEU A 64 -5.42 2.35 -10.08
N CYS A 65 -4.16 2.75 -10.29
CA CYS A 65 -3.00 1.93 -9.97
C CYS A 65 -2.94 1.61 -8.47
N THR A 66 -3.22 2.60 -7.61
CA THR A 66 -3.29 2.39 -6.16
C THR A 66 -4.31 1.33 -5.79
N ASP A 67 -5.52 1.40 -6.36
CA ASP A 67 -6.61 0.48 -6.05
C ASP A 67 -6.34 -0.94 -6.59
N VAL A 68 -5.77 -1.06 -7.78
CA VAL A 68 -5.34 -2.35 -8.33
C VAL A 68 -4.26 -2.99 -7.43
N LEU A 69 -3.19 -2.26 -7.12
CA LEU A 69 -2.10 -2.76 -6.25
C LEU A 69 -2.62 -3.17 -4.88
N GLN A 70 -3.47 -2.33 -4.30
CA GLN A 70 -4.06 -2.63 -3.00
C GLN A 70 -4.90 -3.90 -3.06
N THR A 71 -5.93 -3.92 -3.90
CA THR A 71 -7.00 -4.95 -3.84
C THR A 71 -6.62 -6.28 -4.48
N GLN A 72 -5.65 -6.29 -5.41
CA GLN A 72 -5.27 -7.50 -6.15
C GLN A 72 -3.90 -8.06 -5.75
N PHE A 73 -3.08 -7.30 -5.02
CA PHE A 73 -1.70 -7.70 -4.74
C PHE A 73 -1.30 -7.55 -3.27
N PHE A 74 -1.74 -6.51 -2.55
CA PHE A 74 -1.35 -6.32 -1.15
C PHE A 74 -2.39 -6.79 -0.13
N ASP A 75 -3.69 -6.74 -0.44
CA ASP A 75 -4.75 -7.17 0.47
C ASP A 75 -4.72 -8.69 0.75
N ASP A 76 -4.01 -9.47 -0.07
CA ASP A 76 -3.81 -10.93 0.13
C ASP A 76 -2.75 -11.25 1.20
N PHE A 77 -1.97 -10.27 1.66
CA PHE A 77 -0.93 -10.47 2.66
C PHE A 77 -1.41 -10.16 4.08
N GLY A 78 -0.93 -10.98 5.03
CA GLY A 78 -1.11 -10.76 6.47
C GLY A 78 -0.29 -9.59 7.00
N VAL A 79 -0.59 -9.21 8.24
CA VAL A 79 0.07 -8.10 8.94
C VAL A 79 1.57 -8.35 9.13
N GLY A 80 1.99 -9.60 9.30
CA GLY A 80 3.40 -10.00 9.40
C GLY A 80 4.20 -9.49 8.20
N LYS A 81 3.87 -9.94 6.99
CA LYS A 81 4.56 -9.53 5.75
C LYS A 81 4.48 -8.02 5.51
N LEU A 82 3.30 -7.42 5.65
CA LEU A 82 3.12 -5.99 5.39
C LEU A 82 3.91 -5.11 6.38
N SER A 83 4.02 -5.54 7.65
CA SER A 83 4.74 -4.80 8.69
C SER A 83 6.24 -4.65 8.40
N GLN A 84 6.86 -5.65 7.75
CA GLN A 84 8.28 -5.61 7.35
C GLN A 84 8.60 -4.44 6.41
N TYR A 85 7.60 -3.93 5.69
CA TYR A 85 7.76 -2.84 4.73
C TYR A 85 7.21 -1.51 5.25
N PHE A 86 6.60 -1.46 6.43
CA PHE A 86 5.95 -0.25 6.95
C PHE A 86 6.93 0.92 7.07
N MET A 87 8.09 0.71 7.70
CA MET A 87 9.06 1.78 7.92
C MET A 87 9.57 2.33 6.59
N ARG A 88 9.85 1.44 5.64
CA ARG A 88 10.28 1.84 4.30
C ARG A 88 9.18 2.55 3.51
N ALA A 89 7.96 2.05 3.54
CA ALA A 89 6.82 2.66 2.85
C ALA A 89 6.54 4.07 3.39
N THR A 90 6.57 4.24 4.70
CA THR A 90 6.42 5.58 5.29
C THR A 90 7.63 6.48 5.04
N GLU A 91 8.85 5.95 4.85
CA GLU A 91 10.04 6.73 4.45
C GLU A 91 9.90 7.29 3.04
N ILE A 92 9.33 6.49 2.14
CA ILE A 92 9.01 6.93 0.77
C ILE A 92 8.04 8.11 0.82
N LEU A 93 7.03 8.10 1.72
CA LEU A 93 6.12 9.23 1.89
C LEU A 93 6.81 10.52 2.36
N LEU A 94 7.98 10.42 3.02
CA LEU A 94 8.74 11.58 3.50
C LEU A 94 9.80 12.06 2.52
N THR A 95 10.08 11.27 1.48
CA THR A 95 11.19 11.51 0.56
C THR A 95 10.70 12.24 -0.68
N THR A 96 11.42 13.28 -1.10
CA THR A 96 11.05 14.09 -2.27
C THR A 96 11.43 13.44 -3.61
N GLU A 97 12.52 12.67 -3.63
CA GLU A 97 13.05 12.03 -4.85
C GLU A 97 12.63 10.56 -4.94
N VAL A 98 11.33 10.33 -5.09
CA VAL A 98 10.77 8.98 -5.24
C VAL A 98 10.13 8.81 -6.60
N LYS A 99 10.19 7.59 -7.13
CA LYS A 99 9.51 7.26 -8.38
C LYS A 99 7.99 7.20 -8.14
N CYS A 100 7.20 7.69 -9.10
CA CYS A 100 5.75 7.79 -8.93
C CYS A 100 5.12 6.42 -8.65
N LEU A 101 5.56 5.38 -9.37
CA LEU A 101 5.08 4.02 -9.12
C LEU A 101 5.54 3.47 -7.77
N GLN A 102 6.73 3.85 -7.29
CA GLN A 102 7.21 3.50 -5.95
C GLN A 102 6.32 4.16 -4.87
N MET A 103 6.00 5.44 -5.02
CA MET A 103 5.11 6.17 -4.11
C MET A 103 3.72 5.52 -4.06
N ILE A 104 3.16 5.19 -5.23
CA ILE A 104 1.87 4.52 -5.34
C ILE A 104 1.89 3.14 -4.69
N SER A 105 2.92 2.33 -4.92
CA SER A 105 3.06 1.03 -4.26
C SER A 105 3.20 1.16 -2.74
N ALA A 106 3.94 2.16 -2.25
CA ALA A 106 4.04 2.43 -0.82
C ALA A 106 2.68 2.82 -0.21
N ILE A 107 1.91 3.70 -0.88
CA ILE A 107 0.56 4.08 -0.44
C ILE A 107 -0.38 2.86 -0.44
N SER A 108 -0.38 2.06 -1.50
CA SER A 108 -1.21 0.84 -1.57
C SER A 108 -0.88 -0.14 -0.46
N LEU A 109 0.42 -0.38 -0.21
CA LEU A 109 0.88 -1.23 0.89
C LEU A 109 0.41 -0.71 2.25
N LEU A 110 0.56 0.59 2.51
CA LEU A 110 0.11 1.20 3.77
C LEU A 110 -1.41 1.13 3.93
N LYS A 111 -2.18 1.26 2.84
CA LYS A 111 -3.63 1.08 2.87
C LYS A 111 -4.02 -0.36 3.25
N SER A 112 -3.38 -1.37 2.66
CA SER A 112 -3.58 -2.78 3.02
C SER A 112 -3.15 -3.06 4.46
N PHE A 113 -1.99 -2.54 4.88
CA PHE A 113 -1.51 -2.64 6.25
C PHE A 113 -2.55 -2.10 7.23
N GLY A 114 -3.08 -0.90 7.00
CA GLY A 114 -4.09 -0.29 7.89
C GLY A 114 -5.37 -1.12 8.02
N LYS A 115 -5.83 -1.74 6.93
CA LYS A 115 -7.00 -2.64 6.97
C LYS A 115 -6.73 -3.86 7.85
N VAL A 116 -5.62 -4.54 7.62
CA VAL A 116 -5.31 -5.79 8.35
C VAL A 116 -4.92 -5.49 9.80
N PHE A 117 -4.18 -4.41 10.05
CA PHE A 117 -3.80 -3.93 11.38
C PHE A 117 -5.02 -3.76 12.29
N TRP A 118 -6.07 -3.10 11.82
CA TRP A 118 -7.30 -2.94 12.59
C TRP A 118 -8.14 -4.21 12.68
N LYS A 119 -8.06 -5.11 11.69
CA LYS A 119 -8.68 -6.43 11.78
C LYS A 119 -8.08 -7.26 12.93
N CYS A 120 -6.76 -7.19 13.13
CA CYS A 120 -6.06 -7.83 14.24
C CYS A 120 -6.45 -7.22 15.61
N ALA A 121 -6.68 -5.90 15.66
CA ALA A 121 -7.18 -5.21 16.86
C ALA A 121 -8.65 -5.56 17.17
N GLY A 122 -9.49 -5.71 16.14
CA GLY A 122 -10.93 -5.95 16.25
C GLY A 122 -11.32 -7.32 16.82
N SER A 123 -10.36 -8.23 17.00
CA SER A 123 -10.56 -9.48 17.76
C SER A 123 -10.83 -9.21 19.25
N LEU A 124 -10.39 -8.06 19.79
CA LEU A 124 -10.70 -7.60 21.14
C LEU A 124 -11.98 -6.75 21.20
N LYS A 125 -13.13 -7.39 20.94
CA LYS A 125 -14.47 -6.77 21.04
C LYS A 125 -14.97 -6.50 22.47
N ASN A 126 -14.09 -6.42 23.46
CA ASN A 126 -14.50 -6.28 24.85
C ASN A 126 -14.19 -4.88 25.37
N SER A 127 -15.14 -3.95 25.15
CA SER A 127 -15.24 -2.61 25.76
C SER A 127 -14.33 -1.51 25.22
N LEU A 128 -14.93 -0.35 24.89
CA LEU A 128 -14.24 0.93 24.59
C LEU A 128 -13.37 1.45 25.75
N ASN A 129 -13.51 0.88 26.95
CA ASN A 129 -12.77 1.28 28.14
C ASN A 129 -11.48 0.46 28.34
N ASN A 130 -11.24 -0.56 27.52
CA ASN A 130 -10.02 -1.35 27.60
C ASN A 130 -8.98 -0.86 26.59
N PRO A 131 -7.67 -0.96 26.91
CA PRO A 131 -6.62 -0.74 25.95
C PRO A 131 -6.82 -1.61 24.70
N ILE A 132 -6.52 -1.06 23.52
CA ILE A 132 -6.49 -1.85 22.28
C ILE A 132 -5.31 -2.82 22.39
N GLU A 133 -5.59 -4.12 22.48
CA GLU A 133 -4.56 -5.15 22.35
C GLU A 133 -4.54 -5.66 20.92
N PHE A 134 -3.36 -6.05 20.45
CA PHE A 134 -3.17 -6.59 19.10
C PHE A 134 -2.84 -8.06 19.22
N ILE A 135 -3.70 -8.91 18.65
CA ILE A 135 -3.40 -10.33 18.46
C ILE A 135 -2.92 -10.47 17.02
N PHE A 136 -1.61 -10.66 16.87
CA PHE A 136 -1.03 -11.06 15.61
C PHE A 136 -1.01 -12.59 15.63
N GLU A 137 -1.90 -13.21 14.86
CA GLU A 137 -1.80 -14.65 14.61
C GLU A 137 -0.43 -14.89 13.94
N ASP A 138 0.29 -15.93 14.39
CA ASP A 138 1.60 -16.30 13.85
C ASP A 138 1.45 -16.70 12.37
N ASP A 139 1.51 -15.71 11.50
CA ASP A 139 1.80 -15.90 10.08
C ASP A 139 3.25 -16.43 9.97
N GLU A 140 3.64 -17.00 8.83
CA GLU A 140 5.03 -17.37 8.50
C GLU A 140 6.05 -16.22 8.73
N TYR A 141 5.55 -15.00 8.88
CA TYR A 141 6.28 -13.78 9.12
C TYR A 141 6.03 -13.26 10.54
N THR A 142 7.10 -13.09 11.32
CA THR A 142 7.03 -12.37 12.60
C THR A 142 6.66 -10.92 12.37
N VAL A 143 5.74 -10.38 13.19
CA VAL A 143 5.42 -8.95 13.17
C VAL A 143 6.62 -8.18 13.69
N GLU A 144 7.31 -7.47 12.80
CA GLU A 144 8.51 -6.71 13.15
C GLU A 144 8.19 -5.37 13.81
N ILE A 145 7.00 -4.81 13.54
CA ILE A 145 6.65 -3.47 14.00
C ILE A 145 5.85 -3.47 15.31
N LYS A 146 6.25 -2.63 16.27
CA LYS A 146 5.50 -2.42 17.52
C LYS A 146 4.57 -1.22 17.39
N LEU A 147 3.54 -1.16 18.24
CA LEU A 147 2.62 -0.02 18.28
C LEU A 147 3.34 1.31 18.51
N ASP A 148 4.37 1.32 19.37
CA ASP A 148 5.19 2.51 19.63
C ASP A 148 5.92 3.02 18.38
N ASP A 149 6.33 2.12 17.47
CA ASP A 149 6.99 2.50 16.23
C ASP A 149 5.99 3.15 15.26
N ILE A 150 4.75 2.65 15.22
CA ILE A 150 3.65 3.26 14.47
C ILE A 150 3.34 4.65 15.03
N ASN A 151 3.17 4.78 16.34
CA ASN A 151 2.87 6.06 17.01
C ASN A 151 3.96 7.08 16.73
N ARG A 152 5.23 6.71 16.96
CA ARG A 152 6.39 7.58 16.66
C ARG A 152 6.40 8.01 15.20
N ARG A 153 5.99 7.13 14.29
CA ARG A 153 5.92 7.47 12.86
C ARG A 153 4.79 8.44 12.55
N MET A 154 3.64 8.28 13.18
CA MET A 154 2.48 9.16 12.98
C MET A 154 2.69 10.57 13.58
N ASP A 155 3.58 10.72 14.55
CA ASP A 155 3.97 12.01 15.13
C ASP A 155 4.85 12.87 14.19
N VAL A 156 5.35 12.30 13.09
CA VAL A 156 6.16 13.07 12.13
C VAL A 156 5.28 14.11 11.43
N PRO A 157 5.61 15.41 11.50
CA PRO A 157 4.78 16.48 10.95
C PRO A 157 4.93 16.58 9.43
N HIS A 158 4.31 15.66 8.70
CA HIS A 158 4.31 15.62 7.24
C HIS A 158 2.90 15.40 6.67
N PRO A 159 2.47 16.12 5.61
CA PRO A 159 1.11 16.00 5.08
C PRO A 159 0.69 14.58 4.70
N LEU A 160 1.57 13.80 4.07
CA LEU A 160 1.25 12.41 3.68
C LEU A 160 1.17 11.47 4.89
N ILE A 161 1.96 11.70 5.94
CA ILE A 161 1.85 10.95 7.19
C ILE A 161 0.53 11.29 7.88
N HIS A 162 0.18 12.58 7.94
CA HIS A 162 -1.10 13.02 8.48
C HIS A 162 -2.30 12.43 7.73
N SER A 163 -2.26 12.42 6.40
CA SER A 163 -3.28 11.77 5.57
C SER A 163 -3.40 10.28 5.86
N PHE A 164 -2.27 9.59 6.08
CA PHE A 164 -2.28 8.18 6.45
C PHE A 164 -2.84 7.94 7.87
N LEU A 165 -2.51 8.79 8.84
CA LEU A 165 -3.13 8.78 10.17
C LEU A 165 -4.66 8.93 10.08
N LEU A 166 -5.14 9.92 9.31
CA LEU A 166 -6.58 10.11 9.09
C LEU A 166 -7.21 8.88 8.42
N TYR A 167 -6.51 8.24 7.49
CA TYR A 167 -6.96 7.00 6.88
C TYR A 167 -7.10 5.86 7.90
N LEU A 168 -6.11 5.67 8.79
CA LEU A 168 -6.17 4.69 9.87
C LEU A 168 -7.38 4.95 10.79
N LEU A 169 -7.57 6.19 11.23
CA LEU A 169 -8.71 6.57 12.09
C LEU A 169 -10.05 6.34 11.39
N LYS A 170 -10.12 6.62 10.07
CA LYS A 170 -11.31 6.36 9.26
C LYS A 170 -11.65 4.87 9.24
N ILE A 171 -10.67 4.00 9.01
CA ILE A 171 -10.89 2.54 9.02
C ILE A 171 -11.35 2.09 10.41
N LEU A 172 -10.68 2.54 11.47
CA LEU A 172 -11.03 2.18 12.85
C LEU A 172 -12.51 2.51 13.13
N ARG A 173 -12.94 3.73 12.83
CA ARG A 173 -14.35 4.14 13.00
C ARG A 173 -15.30 3.25 12.22
N SER A 174 -15.02 3.01 10.94
CA SER A 174 -15.87 2.14 10.11
C SER A 174 -15.93 0.71 10.63
N SER A 175 -14.85 0.18 11.20
CA SER A 175 -14.83 -1.17 11.77
C SER A 175 -15.69 -1.31 13.05
N GLN A 176 -15.89 -0.21 13.78
CA GLN A 176 -16.74 -0.16 14.97
C GLN A 176 -18.23 -0.01 14.62
N GLU A 177 -18.57 0.74 13.57
CA GLU A 177 -19.95 0.98 13.13
C GLU A 177 -20.67 -0.30 12.63
N PHE A 178 -19.94 -1.30 12.10
CA PHE A 178 -20.52 -2.59 11.69
C PHE A 178 -20.64 -3.63 12.82
N SER A 179 -20.43 -3.21 14.08
CA SER A 179 -20.58 -4.07 15.27
C SER A 179 -21.80 -3.73 16.14
N MET A 180 -22.72 -2.88 15.65
CA MET A 180 -24.03 -2.62 16.27
C MET A 180 -25.17 -3.27 15.47
#